data_AF-A0A351C3T9-F1
#
_entry.id   AF-A0A351C3T9-F1
#
_cell.length_a   1.000
_cell.length_b   1.000
_cell.length_c   1.000
_cell.angle_alpha   90.00
_cell.angle_beta   90.00
_cell.angle_gamma   90.00
#
_symmetry.space_group_name_H-M   'P 1'
#
loop_
_entity.id
_entity.type
_entity.pdbx_description
1 polymer ?
#
loop_
_entity_poly.entity_id
_entity_poly.type
_entity_poly.pdbx_seq_one_letter_code
_entity_poly.pdbx_strand_id
1 'polypeptide(L)'
;RNGLETWSKTPQQFSSNYLNYNFTTNANKAFGDNMILKGSKWTIYSGDVNQDGVIDIADNSLIDNDAFNFESGYIRTDLNGDGIADISDQAIADNNAFNFVSKVTPGGALINPEDPQDIISENSSVNSEIKIDHDIYNRTKNQSPV
;
A
#
# COMPACT_ATOMS: atom_id res chain seq x y z
N ARG A 1 -3.64 11.14 6.52
CA ARG A 1 -4.39 11.52 5.31
C ARG A 1 -3.58 11.31 4.04
N ASN A 2 -2.25 11.18 4.16
CA ASN A 2 -1.29 10.99 3.08
C ASN A 2 -0.09 10.14 3.50
N GLY A 3 -0.14 9.60 4.72
CA GLY A 3 0.91 8.72 5.24
C GLY A 3 0.66 7.31 4.74
N LEU A 4 1.74 6.65 4.35
CA LEU A 4 1.69 5.24 3.98
C LEU A 4 1.28 4.40 5.19
N GLU A 5 0.32 3.52 4.98
CA GLU A 5 -0.12 2.58 6.00
C GLU A 5 1.08 1.76 6.54
N THR A 6 1.26 1.77 7.86
CA THR A 6 2.40 1.12 8.52
C THR A 6 1.91 0.23 9.66
N TRP A 7 2.34 -1.02 9.65
CA TRP A 7 1.98 -2.04 10.63
C TRP A 7 3.12 -2.30 11.62
N SER A 8 2.79 -2.73 12.84
CA SER A 8 3.81 -3.17 13.80
C SER A 8 4.50 -4.45 13.31
N LYS A 9 5.81 -4.57 13.53
CA LYS A 9 6.60 -5.75 13.11
C LYS A 9 6.06 -7.06 13.68
N THR A 10 5.55 -7.02 14.91
CA THR A 10 4.97 -8.18 15.60
C THR A 10 3.56 -7.84 16.09
N PRO A 11 2.72 -8.85 16.36
CA PRO A 11 1.45 -8.64 17.05
C PRO A 11 1.69 -7.93 18.39
N GLN A 12 0.81 -6.98 18.70
CA GLN A 12 0.87 -6.20 19.92
C GLN A 12 -0.30 -6.54 20.83
N GLN A 13 -0.04 -6.62 22.13
CA GLN A 13 -1.06 -6.91 23.14
C GLN A 13 -1.31 -5.67 24.02
N PHE A 14 -2.57 -5.39 24.28
CA PHE A 14 -2.98 -4.39 25.26
C PHE A 14 -2.95 -5.01 26.66
N SER A 15 -2.40 -4.27 27.62
CA SER A 15 -2.44 -4.60 29.04
C SER A 15 -3.20 -3.48 29.76
N SER A 16 -4.32 -3.81 30.41
CA SER A 16 -5.17 -2.83 31.10
C SER A 16 -5.57 -1.63 30.22
N ASN A 17 -6.01 -1.89 28.97
CA ASN A 17 -6.33 -0.87 27.96
C ASN A 17 -5.17 0.04 27.54
N TYR A 18 -3.92 -0.36 27.83
CA TYR A 18 -2.72 0.37 27.47
C TYR A 18 -1.83 -0.48 26.55
N LEU A 19 -1.35 0.13 25.47
CA LEU A 19 -0.35 -0.46 24.59
C LEU A 19 0.97 0.31 24.74
N ASN A 20 2.05 -0.41 25.04
CA ASN A 20 3.40 0.14 25.05
C ASN A 20 4.14 -0.27 23.76
N TYR A 21 3.93 0.48 22.68
CA TYR A 21 4.65 0.30 21.42
C TYR A 21 5.08 1.65 20.84
N ASN A 22 6.33 1.74 20.40
CA ASN A 22 6.89 2.98 19.87
C ASN A 22 7.66 2.73 18.57
N PHE A 23 7.08 3.17 17.46
CA PHE A 23 7.66 3.10 16.12
C PHE A 23 8.97 3.88 15.98
N THR A 24 9.16 4.97 16.73
CA THR A 24 10.25 5.93 16.49
C THR A 24 11.65 5.43 16.86
N THR A 25 11.76 4.26 17.50
CA THR A 25 13.01 3.78 18.11
C THR A 25 13.91 2.99 17.17
N ASN A 26 13.34 2.29 16.18
CA ASN A 26 14.10 1.49 15.20
C ASN A 26 13.23 1.21 13.96
N ALA A 27 13.83 0.99 12.79
CA ALA A 27 13.15 0.50 11.59
C ALA A 27 12.35 -0.77 11.88
N ASN A 28 12.92 -1.67 12.69
CA ASN A 28 12.34 -2.97 13.02
C ASN A 28 11.09 -2.92 13.92
N LYS A 29 10.54 -1.73 14.15
CA LYS A 29 9.21 -1.55 14.73
C LYS A 29 8.12 -1.55 13.66
N ALA A 30 8.45 -1.26 12.41
CA ALA A 30 7.52 -1.44 11.31
C ALA A 30 7.65 -2.84 10.70
N PHE A 31 6.54 -3.41 10.27
CA PHE A 31 6.55 -4.62 9.45
C PHE A 31 7.35 -4.34 8.17
N GLY A 32 8.18 -5.31 7.75
CA GLY A 32 9.11 -5.12 6.63
C GLY A 32 10.22 -4.08 6.83
N ASP A 33 10.41 -3.54 8.04
CA ASP A 33 11.32 -2.41 8.31
C ASP A 33 10.95 -1.15 7.48
N ASN A 34 9.65 -0.99 7.17
CA ASN A 34 9.11 0.00 6.26
C ASN A 34 8.98 1.42 6.87
N MET A 35 10.10 1.97 7.31
CA MET A 35 10.21 3.35 7.81
C MET A 35 11.55 3.95 7.39
N ILE A 36 11.67 5.27 7.50
CA ILE A 36 12.91 6.02 7.22
C ILE A 36 13.41 6.75 8.46
N LEU A 37 14.73 6.79 8.66
CA LEU A 37 15.34 7.57 9.73
C LEU A 37 15.42 9.05 9.33
N LYS A 38 14.83 9.94 10.13
CA LYS A 38 14.95 11.40 9.99
C LYS A 38 15.49 11.97 11.31
N GLY A 39 16.69 12.53 11.26
CA GLY A 39 17.41 12.93 12.47
C GLY A 39 17.68 11.72 13.37
N SER A 40 17.05 11.69 14.54
CA SER A 40 17.19 10.60 15.53
C SER A 40 15.94 9.72 15.69
N LYS A 41 14.91 9.94 14.87
CA LYS A 41 13.64 9.20 14.95
C LYS A 41 13.32 8.51 13.65
N TRP A 42 12.79 7.30 13.77
CA TRP A 42 12.16 6.59 12.66
C TRP A 42 10.78 7.19 12.39
N THR A 43 10.51 7.47 11.13
CA THR A 43 9.29 8.14 10.66
C THR A 43 8.61 7.31 9.58
N ILE A 44 7.29 7.42 9.53
CA ILE A 44 6.44 6.83 8.48
C ILE A 44 6.60 7.65 7.19
N TYR A 45 6.55 6.98 6.05
CA TYR A 45 6.59 7.64 4.74
C TYR A 45 5.30 8.46 4.50
N SER A 46 5.45 9.61 3.86
CA SER A 46 4.34 10.43 3.36
C SER A 46 4.32 10.37 1.83
N GLY A 47 3.16 10.54 1.21
CA GLY A 47 3.00 10.54 -0.24
C GLY A 47 1.96 9.58 -0.78
N ASP A 48 1.37 8.72 0.06
CA ASP A 48 0.24 7.86 -0.33
C ASP A 48 -1.06 8.67 -0.14
N VAL A 49 -1.30 9.61 -1.05
CA VAL A 49 -2.39 10.60 -0.99
C VAL A 49 -3.72 9.97 -1.38
N ASN A 50 -3.70 8.98 -2.27
CA ASN A 50 -4.89 8.25 -2.69
C ASN A 50 -5.25 7.07 -1.75
N GLN A 51 -4.34 6.69 -0.83
CA GLN A 51 -4.51 5.61 0.16
C GLN A 51 -4.66 4.22 -0.47
N ASP A 52 -4.02 3.97 -1.61
CA ASP A 52 -3.98 2.64 -2.24
C ASP A 52 -2.84 1.77 -1.70
N GLY A 53 -1.92 2.35 -0.91
CA GLY A 53 -0.80 1.65 -0.31
C GLY A 53 0.44 1.59 -1.18
N VAL A 54 0.52 2.34 -2.26
CA VAL A 54 1.71 2.53 -3.08
C VAL A 54 1.93 4.04 -3.20
N ILE A 55 3.18 4.51 -3.11
CA ILE A 55 3.49 5.91 -3.42
C ILE A 55 3.94 5.93 -4.88
N ASP A 56 3.13 6.48 -5.77
CA ASP A 56 3.43 6.49 -7.21
C ASP A 56 2.95 7.74 -7.97
N ILE A 57 2.87 7.64 -9.30
CA ILE A 57 2.49 8.74 -10.17
C ILE A 57 1.03 9.20 -9.97
N ALA A 58 0.15 8.31 -9.48
CA ALA A 58 -1.24 8.66 -9.18
C ALA A 58 -1.30 9.65 -8.01
N ASP A 59 -0.47 9.48 -6.98
CA ASP A 59 -0.36 10.43 -5.87
C ASP A 59 0.23 11.76 -6.32
N ASN A 60 1.32 11.72 -7.09
CA ASN A 60 1.94 12.92 -7.64
C ASN A 60 0.99 13.72 -8.52
N SER A 61 0.09 13.05 -9.25
CA SER A 61 -0.93 13.72 -10.06
C SER A 61 -1.94 14.47 -9.17
N LEU A 62 -2.26 13.97 -7.99
CA LEU A 62 -3.12 14.69 -7.04
C LEU A 62 -2.41 15.92 -6.47
N ILE A 63 -1.14 15.78 -6.10
CA ILE A 63 -0.32 16.89 -5.59
C ILE A 63 -0.14 17.97 -6.65
N ASP A 64 0.17 17.59 -7.89
CA ASP A 64 0.35 18.51 -9.02
C ASP A 64 -0.90 19.33 -9.30
N ASN A 65 -2.08 18.69 -9.29
CA ASN A 65 -3.36 19.36 -9.50
C ASN A 65 -3.66 20.38 -8.39
N ASP A 66 -3.42 20.03 -7.12
CA ASP A 66 -3.66 20.93 -5.99
C ASP A 66 -2.64 22.08 -5.99
N ALA A 67 -1.37 21.81 -6.34
CA ALA A 67 -0.34 22.83 -6.49
C ALA A 67 -0.65 23.81 -7.63
N PHE A 68 -1.12 23.31 -8.78
CA PHE A 68 -1.56 24.14 -9.91
C PHE A 68 -2.72 25.07 -9.53
N ASN A 69 -3.62 24.61 -8.65
CA ASN A 69 -4.75 25.39 -8.15
C ASN A 69 -4.40 26.28 -6.94
N PHE A 70 -3.14 26.26 -6.48
CA PHE A 70 -2.69 26.99 -5.29
C PHE A 70 -3.51 26.65 -4.03
N GLU A 71 -3.90 25.38 -3.90
CA GLU A 71 -4.63 24.90 -2.73
C GLU A 71 -3.79 25.04 -1.46
N SER A 72 -4.45 25.37 -0.35
CA SER A 72 -3.79 25.61 0.93
C SER A 72 -4.67 25.24 2.13
N GLY A 73 -4.06 25.18 3.30
CA GLY A 73 -4.71 24.81 4.55
C GLY A 73 -4.58 23.30 4.85
N TYR A 74 -5.62 22.73 5.45
CA TYR A 74 -5.63 21.33 5.87
C TYR A 74 -6.02 20.39 4.72
N ILE A 75 -5.15 20.26 3.71
CA ILE A 75 -5.38 19.46 2.49
C ILE A 75 -4.48 18.22 2.45
N ARG A 76 -4.92 17.12 1.85
CA ARG A 76 -4.16 15.84 1.88
C ARG A 76 -2.84 15.88 1.11
N THR A 77 -2.69 16.81 0.16
CA THR A 77 -1.52 16.97 -0.69
C THR A 77 -0.38 17.76 -0.04
N ASP A 78 -0.65 18.47 1.06
CA ASP A 78 0.37 19.06 1.94
C ASP A 78 1.07 17.94 2.74
N LEU A 79 2.20 17.46 2.21
CA LEU A 79 2.99 16.35 2.73
C LEU A 79 4.01 16.83 3.76
N ASN A 80 4.52 18.05 3.60
CA ASN A 80 5.54 18.63 4.47
C ASN A 80 4.95 19.32 5.71
N GLY A 81 3.65 19.64 5.70
CA GLY A 81 2.89 20.24 6.78
C GLY A 81 3.01 21.77 6.89
N ASP A 82 3.46 22.46 5.85
CA ASP A 82 3.60 23.92 5.82
C ASP A 82 2.30 24.64 5.44
N GLY A 83 1.28 23.88 5.03
CA GLY A 83 -0.06 24.35 4.75
C GLY A 83 -0.28 24.86 3.32
N ILE A 84 0.61 24.55 2.38
CA ILE A 84 0.48 24.89 0.95
C ILE A 84 0.80 23.64 0.13
N ALA A 85 -0.03 23.29 -0.86
CA ALA A 85 0.37 22.29 -1.84
C ALA A 85 1.34 22.91 -2.84
N ASP A 86 2.57 22.41 -2.91
CA ASP A 86 3.56 22.89 -3.89
C ASP A 86 4.57 21.83 -4.34
N ILE A 87 5.59 22.27 -5.09
CA ILE A 87 6.63 21.38 -5.63
C ILE A 87 7.47 20.67 -4.54
N SER A 88 7.50 21.21 -3.31
CA SER A 88 8.21 20.58 -2.21
C SER A 88 7.49 19.33 -1.69
N ASP A 89 6.15 19.30 -1.76
CA ASP A 89 5.35 18.11 -1.50
C ASP A 89 5.56 17.06 -2.60
N GLN A 90 5.53 17.50 -3.86
CA GLN A 90 5.76 16.61 -5.00
C GLN A 90 7.15 15.95 -4.92
N ALA A 91 8.18 16.69 -4.52
CA ALA A 91 9.51 16.13 -4.30
C ALA A 91 9.54 15.05 -3.21
N ILE A 92 8.67 15.08 -2.20
CA ILE A 92 8.57 14.01 -1.19
C ILE A 92 7.98 12.75 -1.82
N ALA A 93 6.86 12.87 -2.53
CA ALA A 93 6.21 11.74 -3.19
C ALA A 93 7.08 11.14 -4.30
N ASP A 94 7.69 11.96 -5.16
CA ASP A 94 8.63 11.54 -6.22
C ASP A 94 9.80 10.74 -5.66
N ASN A 95 10.44 11.21 -4.58
CA ASN A 95 11.56 10.49 -3.98
C ASN A 95 11.13 9.13 -3.42
N ASN A 96 9.93 9.04 -2.85
CA ASN A 96 9.42 7.78 -2.32
C ASN A 96 8.99 6.83 -3.45
N ALA A 97 8.36 7.35 -4.51
CA ALA A 97 8.01 6.60 -5.71
C ALA A 97 9.26 6.05 -6.43
N PHE A 98 10.30 6.87 -6.56
CA PHE A 98 11.60 6.44 -7.12
C PHE A 98 12.23 5.28 -6.33
N ASN A 99 11.98 5.21 -5.02
CA ASN A 99 12.43 4.13 -4.14
C ASN A 99 11.43 2.98 -4.02
N PHE A 100 10.36 2.96 -4.83
CA PHE A 100 9.32 1.94 -4.83
C PHE A 100 8.66 1.72 -3.44
N VAL A 101 8.50 2.81 -2.69
CA VAL A 101 7.90 2.76 -1.35
C VAL A 101 6.43 2.36 -1.47
N SER A 102 6.07 1.28 -0.79
CA SER A 102 4.72 0.70 -0.75
C SER A 102 4.45 0.07 0.61
N LYS A 103 3.17 -0.16 0.93
CA LYS A 103 2.73 -0.73 2.20
C LYS A 103 3.30 -2.13 2.32
N VAL A 104 3.74 -2.48 3.53
CA VAL A 104 4.18 -3.84 3.84
C VAL A 104 3.42 -4.30 5.07
N THR A 105 2.65 -5.36 4.89
CA THR A 105 1.70 -5.86 5.90
C THR A 105 1.95 -7.34 6.20
N PRO A 106 1.56 -7.83 7.38
CA PRO A 106 1.51 -9.27 7.64
C PRO A 106 0.60 -10.00 6.65
N GLY A 107 0.97 -11.22 6.28
CA GLY A 107 0.14 -12.07 5.42
C GLY A 107 -1.26 -12.29 6.02
N GLY A 108 -2.30 -12.07 5.20
CA GLY A 108 -3.71 -12.08 5.63
C GLY A 108 -4.31 -10.70 5.93
N ALA A 109 -3.52 -9.61 5.90
CA ALA A 109 -4.09 -8.25 5.94
C ALA A 109 -4.75 -7.85 4.60
N LEU A 110 -4.42 -8.54 3.49
CA LEU A 110 -4.90 -8.28 2.13
C LEU A 110 -6.33 -8.80 1.85
N ILE A 111 -7.01 -9.42 2.81
CA ILE A 111 -8.42 -9.82 2.64
C ILE A 111 -9.35 -8.66 3.02
N ASN A 112 -9.39 -7.62 2.18
CA ASN A 112 -10.42 -6.62 2.24
C ASN A 112 -11.66 -7.09 1.45
N PRO A 113 -12.85 -7.27 2.06
CA PRO A 113 -14.06 -7.63 1.31
C PRO A 113 -14.53 -6.55 0.31
N GLU A 114 -13.97 -5.32 0.38
CA GLU A 114 -14.29 -4.22 -0.53
C GLU A 114 -13.26 -4.03 -1.67
N ASP A 115 -12.13 -4.75 -1.65
CA ASP A 115 -11.10 -4.68 -2.70
C ASP A 115 -10.76 -6.09 -3.26
N PRO A 116 -11.39 -6.52 -4.37
CA PRO A 116 -11.28 -7.88 -4.89
C PRO A 116 -9.93 -8.20 -5.57
N GLN A 117 -9.05 -7.22 -5.75
CA GLN A 117 -7.84 -7.37 -6.58
C GLN A 117 -6.75 -8.22 -5.90
N ASP A 118 -6.74 -8.30 -4.56
CA ASP A 118 -5.72 -9.04 -3.81
C ASP A 118 -5.93 -10.57 -3.81
N ILE A 119 -7.11 -11.06 -4.19
CA ILE A 119 -7.45 -12.50 -4.23
C ILE A 119 -6.71 -13.26 -5.36
N ILE A 120 -6.15 -12.54 -6.34
CA ILE A 120 -5.61 -13.13 -7.57
C ILE A 120 -4.14 -13.56 -7.43
N SER A 121 -3.37 -12.98 -6.50
CA SER A 121 -1.93 -13.23 -6.41
C SER A 121 -1.59 -14.64 -5.88
N GLU A 122 -2.32 -15.16 -4.88
CA GLU A 122 -2.09 -16.50 -4.33
C GLU A 122 -2.63 -17.63 -5.21
N ASN A 123 -3.62 -17.38 -6.06
CA ASN A 123 -4.26 -18.39 -6.91
C ASN A 123 -3.65 -18.50 -8.34
N SER A 124 -2.79 -17.56 -8.75
CA SER A 124 -2.20 -17.56 -10.10
C SER A 124 -1.11 -18.63 -10.29
N SER A 125 -0.44 -19.05 -9.22
CA SER A 125 0.62 -20.07 -9.25
C SER A 125 0.08 -21.51 -9.19
N VAL A 126 -1.20 -21.70 -8.82
CA VAL A 126 -1.83 -23.04 -8.68
C VAL A 126 -2.76 -23.39 -9.85
N ASN A 127 -3.24 -22.40 -10.61
CA ASN A 127 -4.26 -22.62 -11.65
C ASN A 127 -3.73 -22.78 -13.09
N SER A 128 -2.41 -22.92 -13.30
CA SER A 128 -1.86 -23.15 -14.65
C SER A 128 -2.10 -24.58 -15.17
N GLU A 129 -2.57 -25.52 -14.34
CA GLU A 129 -2.69 -26.95 -14.71
C GLU A 129 -4.11 -27.48 -14.98
N ILE A 130 -5.17 -26.66 -14.95
CA ILE A 130 -6.52 -27.13 -15.34
C ILE A 130 -7.07 -26.28 -16.48
N LYS A 131 -6.44 -26.38 -17.65
CA LYS A 131 -7.15 -26.15 -18.91
C LYS A 131 -7.65 -27.49 -19.40
N ILE A 132 -8.91 -27.81 -19.10
CA ILE A 132 -9.60 -28.85 -19.87
C ILE A 132 -9.64 -28.31 -21.29
N ASP A 133 -8.82 -28.91 -22.15
CA ASP A 133 -8.74 -28.55 -23.56
C ASP A 133 -10.16 -28.57 -24.15
N HIS A 134 -10.57 -27.45 -24.74
CA HIS A 134 -11.87 -27.29 -25.35
C HIS A 134 -12.11 -28.34 -26.45
N ASP A 135 -11.04 -28.86 -27.06
CA ASP A 135 -11.11 -29.95 -28.03
C ASP A 135 -11.43 -31.29 -27.37
N ILE A 136 -10.98 -31.54 -26.13
CA ILE A 136 -11.34 -32.73 -25.36
C ILE A 136 -12.82 -32.68 -24.97
N TYR A 137 -13.30 -31.53 -24.48
CA TYR A 137 -14.70 -31.34 -24.10
C TYR A 137 -15.66 -31.59 -25.28
N ASN A 138 -15.33 -31.08 -26.47
CA ASN A 138 -16.17 -31.28 -27.65
C ASN A 138 -16.15 -32.72 -28.18
N ARG A 139 -15.06 -33.47 -27.98
CA ARG A 139 -14.97 -34.89 -28.38
C ARG A 139 -15.76 -35.81 -27.47
N THR A 140 -15.90 -35.50 -26.19
CA THR A 140 -16.54 -36.38 -25.21
C THR A 140 -18.03 -36.10 -25.01
N LYS A 141 -18.53 -34.89 -25.33
CA LYS A 141 -19.93 -34.52 -25.03
C LYS A 141 -21.02 -35.34 -25.73
N ASN A 142 -20.67 -36.02 -26.83
CA ASN A 142 -21.64 -36.77 -27.66
C ASN A 142 -21.43 -38.28 -27.64
N GLN A 143 -20.56 -38.82 -26.78
CA GLN A 143 -20.43 -40.27 -26.64
C GLN A 143 -21.53 -40.78 -25.71
N SER A 144 -22.60 -41.32 -26.30
CA SER A 144 -23.57 -42.10 -25.53
C SER A 144 -22.86 -43.32 -24.92
N PRO A 145 -23.13 -43.65 -23.65
CA PRO A 145 -22.53 -44.82 -23.02
C PRO A 145 -22.95 -46.10 -23.76
N VAL A 146 -21.97 -46.95 -24.06
CA VAL A 146 -22.15 -48.33 -24.56
C VAL A 146 -22.41 -49.25 -23.37
#